data_AF-A0A239EET7-F1
#
_entry.id   AF-A0A239EET7-F1
#
_cell.length_a   1.000
_cell.length_b   1.000
_cell.length_c   1.000
_cell.angle_alpha   90.00
_cell.angle_beta   90.00
_cell.angle_gamma   90.00
#
_symmetry.space_group_name_H-M   'P 1'
#
loop_
_entity.id
_entity.type
_entity.pdbx_description
1 polymer ?
#
loop_
_entity_poly.entity_id
_entity_poly.type
_entity_poly.pdbx_seq_one_letter_code
_entity_poly.pdbx_strand_id
1 'polypeptide(L)' 'MAASPSDCPTGRVHQLHLIAAARVDALRPTSPQQVSDIVRVTVDDEVDTSTFRAIVTDLSGDAAH' A
#
# COMPACT_ATOMS: atom_id res chain seq x y z
N MET A 1 -5.95 27.67 -15.78
CA MET A 1 -5.20 26.70 -14.95
C MET A 1 -6.07 25.46 -14.85
N ALA A 2 -5.70 24.39 -15.55
CA ALA A 2 -6.44 23.13 -15.46
C ALA A 2 -6.19 22.52 -14.08
N ALA A 3 -7.25 22.17 -13.36
CA ALA A 3 -7.14 21.39 -12.14
C ALA A 3 -6.40 20.08 -12.47
N SER A 4 -5.30 19.80 -11.78
CA SER A 4 -4.56 18.56 -11.93
C SER A 4 -5.51 17.38 -11.69
N PRO A 5 -5.57 16.35 -12.55
CA PRO A 5 -6.45 15.20 -12.38
C PRO A 5 -6.03 14.27 -11.20
N SER A 6 -5.24 14.76 -10.25
CA SER A 6 -4.57 13.98 -9.21
C SER A 6 -5.24 14.03 -7.84
N ASP A 7 -6.23 14.89 -7.62
CA ASP A 7 -6.95 15.00 -6.34
C ASP A 7 -8.16 14.04 -6.25
N CYS A 8 -8.12 12.90 -6.96
CA CYS A 8 -9.03 11.82 -6.65
C CYS A 8 -8.34 10.94 -5.58
N PRO A 9 -8.82 10.92 -4.33
CA PRO A 9 -8.19 10.15 -3.25
C PRO A 9 -8.04 8.66 -3.61
N THR A 10 -8.92 8.14 -4.46
CA THR A 10 -8.83 6.78 -5.02
C THR A 10 -7.62 6.55 -5.93
N GLY A 11 -7.23 7.54 -6.75
CA GLY A 11 -6.06 7.45 -7.62
C GLY A 11 -4.75 7.45 -6.81
N ARG A 12 -4.69 8.28 -5.77
CA ARG A 12 -3.56 8.31 -4.83
C ARG A 12 -3.43 7.00 -4.06
N VAL A 13 -4.54 6.47 -3.53
CA VAL A 13 -4.56 5.16 -2.83
C VAL A 13 -4.12 4.03 -3.76
N HIS A 14 -4.57 4.03 -5.02
CA HIS A 14 -4.16 3.02 -5.99
C HIS A 14 -2.65 3.09 -6.28
N GLN A 15 -2.10 4.31 -6.43
CA GLN A 15 -0.66 4.50 -6.61
C GLN A 15 0.13 3.98 -5.39
N LEU A 16 -0.30 4.30 -4.17
CA LEU A 16 0.33 3.82 -2.94
C LEU A 16 0.29 2.30 -2.83
N HIS A 17 -0.83 1.68 -3.21
CA HIS A 17 -0.96 0.23 -3.28
C HIS A 17 0.06 -0.40 -4.25
N LEU A 18 0.19 0.13 -5.46
CA LEU A 18 1.16 -0.38 -6.45
C LEU A 18 2.61 -0.26 -5.96
N ILE A 19 2.97 0.86 -5.33
CA ILE A 19 4.32 1.07 -4.78
C ILE A 19 4.56 0.08 -3.62
N ALA A 20 3.57 -0.10 -2.74
CA ALA A 20 3.67 -1.04 -1.63
C ALA A 20 3.82 -2.49 -2.13
N ALA A 21 3.03 -2.89 -3.14
CA ALA A 21 3.12 -4.19 -3.78
C ALA A 21 4.52 -4.46 -4.34
N ALA A 22 5.07 -3.51 -5.11
CA ALA A 22 6.42 -3.63 -5.67
C ALA A 22 7.49 -3.77 -4.59
N ARG A 23 7.34 -3.08 -3.45
CA ARG A 23 8.29 -3.19 -2.32
C ARG A 23 8.16 -4.52 -1.58
N VAL A 24 6.94 -5.00 -1.35
CA VAL A 24 6.69 -6.32 -0.76
C VAL A 24 7.29 -7.41 -1.64
N ASP A 25 7.08 -7.34 -2.95
CA ASP A 25 7.67 -8.29 -3.91
C ASP A 25 9.21 -8.28 -3.88
N ALA A 26 9.82 -7.10 -3.86
CA ALA A 26 11.28 -6.95 -3.81
C ALA A 26 11.90 -7.43 -2.49
N LEU A 27 11.22 -7.24 -1.36
CA LEU A 27 11.73 -7.58 -0.03
C LEU A 27 11.41 -9.01 0.41
N ARG A 28 10.43 -9.67 -0.22
CA ARG A 28 9.97 -11.04 0.13
C ARG A 28 9.76 -11.21 1.64
N PRO A 29 8.92 -10.38 2.29
CA PRO A 29 8.66 -10.49 3.71
C PRO A 29 8.06 -11.86 4.04
N THR A 30 8.46 -12.44 5.17
CA THR A 30 8.04 -13.77 5.59
C THR A 30 6.96 -13.74 6.67
N SER A 31 6.51 -12.53 7.06
CA SER A 31 5.46 -12.35 8.06
C SER A 31 4.54 -11.19 7.73
N PRO A 32 3.25 -11.27 8.12
CA PRO A 32 2.30 -10.16 7.97
C PRO A 32 2.75 -8.86 8.66
N GLN A 33 3.53 -8.97 9.75
CA GLN A 33 4.11 -7.83 10.45
C GLN A 33 5.09 -7.07 9.55
N GLN A 34 5.97 -7.77 8.84
CA GLN A 34 6.90 -7.14 7.90
C GLN A 34 6.16 -6.49 6.73
N VAL A 35 5.11 -7.12 6.20
CA VAL A 35 4.24 -6.51 5.17
C VAL A 35 3.63 -5.21 5.70
N SER A 36 3.09 -5.22 6.92
CA SER A 36 2.53 -4.04 7.58
C SER A 36 3.55 -2.91 7.72
N ASP A 37 4.78 -3.21 8.15
CA ASP A 37 5.84 -2.20 8.32
C ASP A 37 6.26 -1.59 6.97
N ILE A 38 6.38 -2.42 5.92
CA ILE A 38 6.69 -1.97 4.56
C ILE A 38 5.59 -1.05 4.02
N VAL A 39 4.32 -1.45 4.18
CA VAL A 39 3.18 -0.63 3.77
C VAL A 39 3.15 0.67 4.55
N ARG A 40 3.37 0.64 5.87
CA ARG A 40 3.34 1.82 6.73
C ARG A 40 4.39 2.87 6.34
N VAL A 41 5.61 2.43 6.06
CA VAL A 41 6.69 3.30 5.54
C VAL A 41 6.36 3.86 4.15
N THR A 42 5.56 3.14 3.37
CA THR A 42 5.21 3.53 2.00
C THR A 42 4.06 4.53 1.97
N VAL A 43 3.08 4.37 2.85
CA VAL A 43 1.87 5.22 2.88
C VAL A 43 1.99 6.42 3.80
N ASP A 44 3.01 6.52 4.66
CA ASP A 44 3.29 7.68 5.54
C ASP A 44 2.05 8.26 6.26
N ASP A 45 1.14 7.40 6.74
CA ASP A 45 -0.16 7.78 7.33
C ASP A 45 -1.09 8.60 6.40
N GLU A 46 -0.82 8.65 5.08
CA GLU A 46 -1.67 9.28 4.05
C GLU A 46 -3.04 8.59 3.87
N VAL A 47 -3.24 7.41 4.47
CA VAL A 47 -4.46 6.62 4.34
C VAL A 47 -5.07 6.29 5.69
N ASP A 48 -6.40 6.27 5.76
CA ASP A 48 -7.12 5.84 6.96
C ASP A 48 -6.78 4.39 7.36
N THR A 49 -6.94 4.08 8.65
CA THR A 49 -6.65 2.76 9.21
C THR A 49 -7.38 1.62 8.49
N SER A 50 -8.58 1.84 7.97
CA SER A 50 -9.34 0.83 7.20
C SER A 50 -8.68 0.53 5.86
N THR A 51 -8.30 1.56 5.11
CA THR A 51 -7.59 1.46 3.82
C THR A 51 -6.22 0.81 4.00
N PHE A 52 -5.48 1.22 5.03
CA PHE A 52 -4.23 0.59 5.41
C PHE A 52 -4.40 -0.93 5.63
N ARG A 53 -5.39 -1.32 6.45
CA ARG A 53 -5.67 -2.75 6.73
C ARG A 53 -6.06 -3.52 5.47
N ALA A 54 -6.82 -2.92 4.57
CA ALA A 54 -7.19 -3.55 3.30
C ALA A 54 -5.94 -3.85 2.45
N ILE A 55 -5.04 -2.87 2.29
CA ILE A 55 -3.78 -3.03 1.55
C ILE A 55 -2.89 -4.12 2.19
N VAL A 56 -2.71 -4.09 3.51
CA VAL A 56 -1.90 -5.10 4.21
C VAL A 56 -2.48 -6.51 4.07
N THR A 57 -3.80 -6.65 4.15
CA THR A 57 -4.48 -7.95 4.01
C THR A 57 -4.30 -8.51 2.61
N ASP A 58 -4.48 -7.66 1.60
CA ASP A 58 -4.33 -8.04 0.18
C ASP A 58 -2.89 -8.51 -0.11
N LEU A 59 -1.89 -7.73 0.31
CA LEU A 59 -0.47 -8.05 0.09
C LEU A 59 0.04 -9.23 0.94
N SER A 60 -0.52 -9.44 2.13
CA SER A 60 -0.17 -10.59 2.97
C SER A 60 -0.79 -11.89 2.44
N GLY A 61 -1.92 -11.81 1.74
CA GLY A 61 -2.52 -12.95 1.04
C GLY A 61 -1.72 -13.37 -0.19
N ASP A 62 -1.13 -12.40 -0.90
CA ASP A 62 -0.27 -12.62 -2.07
C ASP A 62 1.09 -13.24 -1.69
N ALA A 63 1.66 -12.84 -0.55
CA ALA A 63 2.93 -13.39 -0.04
C ALA A 63 2.87 -14.86 0.44
N ALA A 64 1.69 -15.48 0.50
CA ALA A 64 1.48 -16.86 0.95
C ALA A 64 1.45 -17.90 -0.19
N HIS A 65 1.79 -17.51 -1.42
CA HIS A 65 1.92 -18.39 -2.59
C HIS A 65 3.38 -18.53 -3.04
#